data_AF-A0A957BUB2-F1
#
_entry.id   AF-A0A957BUB2-F1
#
_cell.length_a   1.000
_cell.length_b   1.000
_cell.length_c   1.000
_cell.angle_alpha   90.00
_cell.angle_beta   90.00
_cell.angle_gamma   90.00
#
_symmetry.space_group_name_H-M   'P 1'
#
loop_
_entity.id
_entity.type
_entity.pdbx_description
1 polymer ?
#
loop_
_entity_poly.entity_id
_entity_poly.type
_entity_poly.pdbx_seq_one_letter_code
_entity_poly.pdbx_strand_id
1 'polypeptide(L)'
;MTLLLGIDLGTSNIKAVLFDPDTRQIVAVAGEEYPLHKPQSDRAEQNPDDWWEVTARVVRWALAQADRDDVAAIGFSGQMHGTALLGHDGRPVRPAIIWADQRSAEQCHQLVEPIGAEAYTRIAGTLPAAGFMGPTLLWIRQNEPESLSRARAALFPKDYVRFKMTGEIATDFSDAASSGIFNVQGHSWAANIVAAAEIPEALLPKAYLASKIVGQLQSAAATKLGLRAGIPVTAGCGDQPAQAIANGLIAPGVA
;
A
#
# COMPACT_ATOMS: atom_id res chain seq x y z
N MET A 1 -28.47 9.79 5.39
CA MET A 1 -27.91 8.46 5.07
C MET A 1 -26.49 8.72 4.58
N THR A 2 -25.55 7.79 4.66
CA THR A 2 -24.16 8.06 4.21
C THR A 2 -23.57 6.91 3.42
N LEU A 3 -22.78 7.19 2.38
CA LEU A 3 -22.05 6.16 1.62
C LEU A 3 -20.66 5.91 2.21
N LEU A 4 -20.12 4.71 1.99
CA LEU A 4 -18.72 4.37 2.21
C LEU A 4 -18.02 4.20 0.86
N LEU A 5 -16.87 4.82 0.69
CA LEU A 5 -16.04 4.66 -0.50
C LEU A 5 -14.93 3.64 -0.23
N GLY A 6 -14.95 2.52 -0.94
CA GLY A 6 -13.87 1.54 -0.99
C GLY A 6 -13.03 1.74 -2.25
N ILE A 7 -11.70 1.74 -2.12
CA ILE A 7 -10.77 1.80 -3.25
C ILE A 7 -9.90 0.54 -3.22
N ASP A 8 -9.85 -0.20 -4.32
CA ASP A 8 -9.03 -1.39 -4.48
C ASP A 8 -7.94 -1.13 -5.52
N LEU A 9 -6.69 -1.03 -5.08
CA LEU A 9 -5.52 -0.82 -5.95
C LEU A 9 -4.93 -2.18 -6.34
N GLY A 10 -5.53 -2.87 -7.31
CA GLY A 10 -5.01 -4.12 -7.86
C GLY A 10 -3.82 -3.88 -8.78
N THR A 11 -3.07 -4.93 -9.15
CA THR A 11 -1.87 -4.77 -9.98
C THR A 11 -2.16 -4.31 -11.41
N SER A 12 -3.30 -4.65 -12.01
CA SER A 12 -3.64 -4.27 -13.40
C SER A 12 -4.77 -3.25 -13.51
N ASN A 13 -5.55 -3.06 -12.45
CA ASN A 13 -6.66 -2.12 -12.42
C ASN A 13 -6.85 -1.51 -11.03
N ILE A 14 -7.47 -0.34 -11.01
CA ILE A 14 -7.99 0.27 -9.79
C ILE A 14 -9.50 0.25 -9.87
N LYS A 15 -10.16 -0.08 -8.77
CA LYS A 15 -11.62 -0.02 -8.65
C LYS A 15 -12.04 0.90 -7.51
N ALA A 16 -13.13 1.63 -7.72
CA ALA A 16 -13.84 2.37 -6.68
C ALA A 16 -15.24 1.78 -6.51
N VAL A 17 -15.65 1.58 -5.26
CA VAL A 17 -16.96 1.04 -4.87
C VAL A 17 -17.62 2.01 -3.91
N LEU A 18 -18.85 2.42 -4.23
CA LEU A 18 -19.73 3.11 -3.29
C LEU A 18 -20.67 2.09 -2.65
N PHE A 19 -20.62 1.98 -1.33
CA PHE A 19 -21.40 1.04 -0.55
C PHE A 19 -22.34 1.79 0.41
N ASP A 20 -23.61 1.41 0.43
CA ASP A 20 -24.58 1.92 1.38
C ASP A 20 -24.70 0.94 2.57
N PRO A 21 -24.23 1.32 3.78
CA PRO A 21 -24.20 0.44 4.93
C PRO A 21 -25.57 0.17 5.55
N ASP A 22 -26.55 1.04 5.32
CA ASP A 22 -27.91 0.92 5.86
C ASP A 22 -28.67 -0.17 5.09
N THR A 23 -28.56 -0.15 3.76
CA THR A 23 -29.20 -1.13 2.85
C THR A 23 -28.32 -2.35 2.56
N ARG A 24 -27.01 -2.26 2.88
CA ARG A 24 -25.99 -3.26 2.56
C ARG A 24 -25.86 -3.53 1.06
N GLN A 25 -26.03 -2.50 0.24
CA GLN A 25 -25.96 -2.60 -1.22
C GLN A 25 -24.76 -1.84 -1.78
N ILE A 26 -24.24 -2.38 -2.89
CA ILE A 26 -23.31 -1.64 -3.74
C ILE A 26 -24.15 -0.67 -4.57
N VAL A 27 -23.87 0.62 -4.43
CA VAL A 27 -24.55 1.70 -5.16
C VAL A 27 -23.90 1.93 -6.52
N ALA A 28 -22.57 1.89 -6.57
CA ALA A 28 -21.83 2.07 -7.82
C ALA A 28 -20.48 1.35 -7.77
N VAL A 29 -20.01 0.95 -8.94
CA VAL A 29 -18.66 0.44 -9.17
C VAL A 29 -18.09 1.11 -10.41
N ALA A 30 -16.84 1.52 -10.34
CA ALA A 30 -16.07 1.93 -11.50
C ALA A 30 -14.67 1.35 -11.41
N GLY A 31 -14.04 1.10 -12.54
CA GLY A 31 -12.65 0.65 -12.59
C GLY A 31 -11.97 0.99 -13.89
N GLU A 32 -10.66 1.06 -13.85
CA GLU A 32 -9.83 1.41 -15.00
C GLU A 32 -8.49 0.69 -14.89
N GLU A 33 -8.01 0.19 -16.02
CA GLU A 33 -6.69 -0.42 -16.15
C GLU A 33 -5.60 0.65 -16.21
N TYR A 34 -4.38 0.27 -15.83
CA TYR A 34 -3.23 1.16 -15.86
C TYR A 34 -1.94 0.38 -16.16
N PRO A 35 -0.89 1.05 -16.67
CA PRO A 35 0.24 0.35 -17.25
C PRO A 35 1.10 -0.37 -16.20
N LEU A 36 1.61 -1.53 -16.60
CA LEU A 36 2.69 -2.25 -15.92
C LEU A 36 3.93 -2.22 -16.82
N HIS A 37 5.03 -1.67 -16.31
CA HIS A 37 6.28 -1.58 -17.03
C HIS A 37 7.18 -2.77 -16.71
N LYS A 38 7.67 -3.45 -17.76
CA LYS A 38 8.62 -4.56 -17.64
C LYS A 38 9.90 -4.23 -18.40
N PRO A 39 10.80 -3.41 -17.84
CA PRO A 39 12.00 -2.96 -18.54
C PRO A 39 12.98 -4.11 -18.83
N GLN A 40 12.93 -5.18 -18.02
CA GLN A 40 13.68 -6.43 -18.19
C GLN A 40 12.80 -7.61 -17.74
N SER A 41 13.21 -8.85 -18.04
CA SER A 41 12.42 -10.05 -17.76
C SER A 41 12.16 -10.28 -16.26
N ASP A 42 13.08 -9.84 -15.41
CA ASP A 42 13.03 -9.93 -13.95
C ASP A 42 12.49 -8.64 -13.30
N ARG A 43 12.07 -7.65 -14.10
CA ARG A 43 11.65 -6.32 -13.60
C ARG A 43 10.17 -6.08 -13.81
N ALA A 44 9.52 -5.58 -12.78
CA ALA A 44 8.12 -5.16 -12.80
C ALA A 44 7.96 -3.84 -12.02
N GLU A 45 7.57 -2.80 -12.74
CA GLU A 45 7.47 -1.43 -12.21
C GLU A 45 6.16 -0.76 -12.57
N GLN A 46 5.71 0.15 -11.72
CA GLN A 46 4.54 0.99 -11.95
C GLN A 46 4.85 2.43 -11.58
N ASN A 47 4.30 3.39 -12.33
CA ASN A 47 4.43 4.79 -11.95
C ASN A 47 3.40 5.12 -10.85
N PRO A 48 3.81 5.56 -9.64
CA PRO A 48 2.86 5.85 -8.58
C PRO A 48 1.89 6.99 -8.90
N ASP A 49 2.29 7.93 -9.76
CA ASP A 49 1.39 9.00 -10.20
C ASP A 49 0.23 8.46 -11.04
N ASP A 50 0.42 7.37 -11.80
CA ASP A 50 -0.68 6.73 -12.52
C ASP A 50 -1.72 6.17 -11.54
N TRP A 51 -1.29 5.59 -10.41
CA TRP A 51 -2.23 5.12 -9.39
C TRP A 51 -3.14 6.24 -8.88
N TRP A 52 -2.59 7.43 -8.66
CA TRP A 52 -3.35 8.58 -8.20
C TRP A 52 -4.29 9.14 -9.26
N GLU A 53 -3.81 9.30 -10.49
CA GLU A 53 -4.61 9.82 -11.60
C GLU A 53 -5.77 8.89 -11.96
N VAL A 54 -5.51 7.59 -12.00
CA VAL A 54 -6.53 6.56 -12.24
C VAL A 54 -7.53 6.52 -11.08
N THR A 55 -7.06 6.52 -9.83
CA THR A 55 -7.95 6.60 -8.64
C THR A 55 -8.90 7.79 -8.74
N ALA A 56 -8.38 8.96 -9.13
CA ALA A 56 -9.20 10.16 -9.27
C ALA A 56 -10.31 10.01 -10.32
N ARG A 57 -10.00 9.38 -11.47
CA ARG A 57 -11.00 9.13 -12.52
C ARG A 57 -12.06 8.13 -12.06
N VAL A 58 -11.66 6.97 -11.54
CA VAL A 58 -12.61 5.92 -11.15
C VAL A 58 -13.51 6.35 -10.01
N VAL A 59 -13.01 7.13 -9.05
CA VAL A 59 -13.85 7.69 -7.97
C VAL A 59 -14.91 8.64 -8.54
N ARG A 60 -14.53 9.53 -9.47
CA ARG A 60 -15.49 10.44 -10.12
C ARG A 60 -16.53 9.69 -10.95
N TRP A 61 -16.12 8.63 -11.65
CA TRP A 61 -17.04 7.78 -12.41
C TRP A 61 -18.00 7.00 -11.52
N ALA A 62 -17.56 6.52 -10.35
CA ALA A 62 -18.45 5.88 -9.39
C ALA A 62 -19.46 6.89 -8.80
N LEU A 63 -19.01 8.10 -8.45
CA LEU A 63 -19.89 9.17 -7.96
C LEU A 63 -20.92 9.61 -9.00
N ALA A 64 -20.55 9.68 -10.28
CA ALA A 64 -21.48 10.05 -11.35
C ALA A 64 -22.61 9.02 -11.59
N GLN A 65 -22.46 7.80 -11.08
CA GLN A 65 -23.48 6.75 -11.14
C GLN A 65 -24.39 6.73 -9.89
N ALA A 66 -24.05 7.48 -8.84
CA ALA A 66 -24.81 7.52 -7.61
C ALA A 66 -25.71 8.76 -7.57
N ASP A 67 -26.95 8.59 -7.10
CA ASP A 67 -27.90 9.72 -6.92
C ASP A 67 -27.57 10.59 -5.68
N ARG A 68 -26.49 10.27 -4.96
CA ARG A 68 -26.01 10.95 -3.76
C ARG A 68 -24.49 10.79 -3.59
N ASP A 69 -23.86 11.79 -2.99
CA ASP A 69 -22.40 11.93 -2.86
C ASP A 69 -21.95 12.08 -1.39
N ASP A 70 -22.81 11.71 -0.44
CA ASP A 70 -22.62 11.84 1.01
C ASP A 70 -21.65 10.79 1.60
N VAL A 71 -20.46 10.69 1.03
CA VAL A 71 -19.38 9.80 1.50
C VAL A 71 -18.97 10.17 2.92
N ALA A 72 -19.13 9.23 3.85
CA ALA A 72 -18.79 9.37 5.27
C ALA A 72 -17.36 8.94 5.60
N ALA A 73 -16.80 7.97 4.88
CA ALA A 73 -15.42 7.51 5.08
C ALA A 73 -14.86 6.87 3.81
N ILE A 74 -13.52 6.86 3.71
CA ILE A 74 -12.76 6.22 2.62
C ILE A 74 -11.91 5.09 3.21
N GLY A 75 -12.02 3.90 2.62
CA GLY A 75 -11.20 2.74 2.94
C GLY A 75 -10.45 2.19 1.72
N PHE A 76 -9.40 1.42 1.98
CA PHE A 76 -8.53 0.87 0.94
C PHE A 76 -8.32 -0.64 1.07
N SER A 77 -8.26 -1.28 -0.09
CA SER A 77 -7.58 -2.53 -0.38
C SER A 77 -6.48 -2.24 -1.41
N GLY A 78 -5.43 -3.04 -1.47
CA GLY A 78 -4.48 -2.93 -2.58
C GLY A 78 -3.49 -4.07 -2.62
N GLN A 79 -2.86 -4.21 -3.79
CA GLN A 79 -1.79 -5.17 -4.01
C GLN A 79 -0.76 -5.06 -2.88
N MET A 80 -0.51 -6.19 -2.23
CA MET A 80 0.48 -6.28 -1.18
C MET A 80 1.90 -6.22 -1.76
N HIS A 81 2.88 -5.97 -0.88
CA HIS A 81 4.28 -5.79 -1.24
C HIS A 81 4.51 -4.58 -2.17
N GLY A 82 5.71 -4.51 -2.77
CA GLY A 82 6.13 -3.38 -3.57
C GLY A 82 6.61 -2.18 -2.74
N THR A 83 7.26 -1.24 -3.40
CA THR A 83 7.92 -0.09 -2.77
C THR A 83 7.89 1.11 -3.68
N ALA A 84 7.16 2.14 -3.26
CA ALA A 84 7.20 3.48 -3.82
C ALA A 84 8.06 4.37 -2.91
N LEU A 85 9.17 4.89 -3.46
CA LEU A 85 9.95 5.90 -2.75
C LEU A 85 9.34 7.28 -2.95
N LEU A 86 8.95 7.91 -1.85
CA LEU A 86 8.41 9.25 -1.82
C LEU A 86 9.55 10.25 -1.57
N GLY A 87 9.65 11.28 -2.40
CA GLY A 87 10.63 12.36 -2.25
C GLY A 87 10.19 13.45 -1.28
N HIS A 88 11.13 14.33 -0.91
CA HIS A 88 10.85 15.50 -0.06
C HIS A 88 9.80 16.48 -0.62
N ASP A 89 9.62 16.51 -1.94
CA ASP A 89 8.63 17.30 -2.66
C ASP A 89 7.24 16.63 -2.76
N GLY A 90 7.08 15.43 -2.17
CA GLY A 90 5.85 14.66 -2.21
C GLY A 90 5.60 13.98 -3.56
N ARG A 91 6.62 13.83 -4.41
CA ARG A 91 6.57 13.11 -5.69
C ARG A 91 7.34 11.78 -5.63
N PRO A 92 7.06 10.83 -6.53
CA PRO A 92 7.84 9.60 -6.62
C PRO A 92 9.28 9.90 -7.01
N VAL A 93 10.25 9.27 -6.35
CA VAL A 93 11.67 9.42 -6.68
C VAL A 93 12.06 8.63 -7.94
N ARG A 94 11.34 7.54 -8.19
CA ARG A 94 11.48 6.59 -9.29
C ARG A 94 10.17 5.81 -9.45
N PRO A 95 9.93 5.07 -10.57
CA PRO A 95 8.82 4.12 -10.66
C PRO A 95 8.83 3.16 -9.47
N ALA A 96 7.69 2.79 -8.90
CA ALA A 96 7.66 1.79 -7.84
C ALA A 96 8.11 0.42 -8.35
N ILE A 97 8.95 -0.28 -7.57
CA ILE A 97 9.22 -1.71 -7.78
C ILE A 97 8.06 -2.46 -7.11
N ILE A 98 7.34 -3.29 -7.86
CA ILE A 98 6.14 -3.97 -7.34
C ILE A 98 6.40 -5.44 -7.02
N TRP A 99 5.41 -6.12 -6.42
CA TRP A 99 5.54 -7.49 -5.91
C TRP A 99 6.01 -8.53 -6.94
N ALA A 100 5.71 -8.32 -8.22
CA ALA A 100 6.09 -9.24 -9.29
C ALA A 100 7.58 -9.13 -9.69
N ASP A 101 8.30 -8.14 -9.18
CA ASP A 101 9.70 -7.88 -9.50
C ASP A 101 10.64 -8.89 -8.81
N GLN A 102 11.62 -9.40 -9.54
CA GLN A 102 12.54 -10.44 -9.08
C GLN A 102 13.97 -9.93 -8.86
N ARG A 103 14.26 -8.64 -9.10
CA ARG A 103 15.63 -8.10 -9.07
C ARG A 103 16.31 -8.17 -7.70
N SER A 104 15.51 -8.29 -6.63
CA SER A 104 15.96 -8.30 -5.24
C SER A 104 16.12 -9.72 -4.66
N ALA A 105 16.18 -10.76 -5.50
CA ALA A 105 16.34 -12.14 -5.07
C ALA A 105 17.61 -12.36 -4.23
N GLU A 106 18.74 -11.77 -4.66
CA GLU A 106 20.00 -11.84 -3.91
C GLU A 106 19.88 -11.18 -2.53
N GLN A 107 19.21 -10.04 -2.44
CA GLN A 107 19.00 -9.33 -1.17
C GLN A 107 18.11 -10.10 -0.19
N CYS A 108 17.26 -11.01 -0.67
CA CYS A 108 16.52 -11.91 0.22
C CYS A 108 17.49 -12.81 1.00
N HIS A 109 18.51 -13.36 0.34
CA HIS A 109 19.54 -14.17 1.00
C HIS A 109 20.36 -13.34 1.96
N GLN A 110 20.79 -12.14 1.55
CA GLN A 110 21.59 -11.23 2.39
C GLN A 110 20.86 -10.77 3.66
N LEU A 111 19.53 -10.65 3.61
CA LEU A 111 18.74 -10.35 4.82
C LEU A 111 18.65 -11.54 5.76
N VAL A 112 18.48 -12.74 5.21
CA VAL A 112 18.22 -13.95 6.01
C VAL A 112 19.50 -14.50 6.64
N GLU A 113 20.62 -14.52 5.90
CA GLU A 113 21.88 -15.12 6.33
C GLU A 113 22.36 -14.67 7.72
N PRO A 114 22.48 -13.36 8.04
CA PRO A 114 23.00 -12.91 9.34
C PRO A 114 22.07 -13.22 10.52
N ILE A 115 20.80 -13.51 10.27
CA ILE A 115 19.78 -13.77 11.31
C ILE A 115 19.50 -15.26 11.46
N GLY A 116 19.58 -16.02 10.36
CA GLY A 116 19.15 -17.41 10.26
C GLY A 116 17.66 -17.53 9.97
N ALA A 117 17.31 -18.46 9.07
CA ALA A 117 15.95 -18.63 8.53
C ALA A 117 14.87 -18.86 9.61
N GLU A 118 15.17 -19.65 10.64
CA GLU A 118 14.22 -19.96 11.72
C GLU A 118 13.91 -18.71 12.56
N ALA A 119 14.95 -17.98 12.98
CA ALA A 119 14.79 -16.75 13.75
C ALA A 119 14.10 -15.66 12.90
N TYR A 120 14.44 -15.57 11.62
CA TYR A 120 13.81 -14.64 10.68
C TYR A 120 12.31 -14.89 10.58
N THR A 121 11.91 -16.14 10.32
CA THR A 121 10.50 -16.53 10.20
C THR A 121 9.74 -16.29 11.50
N ARG A 122 10.37 -16.51 12.65
CA ARG A 122 9.75 -16.24 13.96
C ARG A 122 9.43 -14.75 14.16
N ILE A 123 10.24 -13.86 13.61
CA ILE A 123 10.08 -12.40 13.73
C ILE A 123 9.13 -11.87 12.65
N ALA A 124 9.42 -12.17 11.37
CA ALA A 124 8.73 -11.61 10.22
C ALA A 124 7.48 -12.40 9.80
N GLY A 125 7.24 -13.57 10.39
CA GLY A 125 6.15 -14.48 10.04
C GLY A 125 6.39 -15.30 8.78
N THR A 126 7.31 -14.87 7.91
CA THR A 126 7.71 -15.56 6.68
C THR A 126 9.14 -15.20 6.29
N LEU A 127 9.77 -16.01 5.43
CA LEU A 127 10.98 -15.60 4.72
C LEU A 127 10.66 -14.51 3.70
N PRO A 128 11.58 -13.56 3.46
CA PRO A 128 11.39 -12.52 2.47
C PRO A 128 11.48 -13.12 1.05
N ALA A 129 10.72 -12.53 0.13
CA ALA A 129 10.80 -12.84 -1.29
C ALA A 129 11.09 -11.57 -2.09
N ALA A 130 11.60 -11.74 -3.32
CA ALA A 130 11.83 -10.62 -4.21
C ALA A 130 10.50 -9.88 -4.48
N GLY A 131 10.58 -8.55 -4.53
CA GLY A 131 9.41 -7.67 -4.63
C GLY A 131 8.83 -7.24 -3.27
N PHE A 132 9.31 -7.82 -2.15
CA PHE A 132 8.99 -7.33 -0.80
C PHE A 132 9.76 -6.04 -0.51
N MET A 133 9.24 -5.20 0.39
CA MET A 133 9.83 -3.89 0.66
C MET A 133 11.24 -3.98 1.26
N GLY A 134 11.51 -4.90 2.18
CA GLY A 134 12.83 -5.07 2.79
C GLY A 134 13.94 -5.37 1.76
N PRO A 135 13.85 -6.49 1.01
CA PRO A 135 14.79 -6.80 -0.06
C PRO A 135 14.90 -5.68 -1.10
N THR A 136 13.79 -5.05 -1.45
CA THR A 136 13.76 -3.94 -2.41
C THR A 136 14.55 -2.73 -1.92
N LEU A 137 14.37 -2.31 -0.67
CA LEU A 137 15.12 -1.20 -0.08
C LEU A 137 16.62 -1.50 0.02
N LEU A 138 16.99 -2.73 0.39
CA LEU A 138 18.39 -3.17 0.38
C LEU A 138 18.97 -3.12 -1.04
N TRP A 139 18.21 -3.56 -2.04
CA TRP A 139 18.64 -3.52 -3.44
C TRP A 139 18.84 -2.08 -3.91
N ILE A 140 17.89 -1.18 -3.63
CA ILE A 140 18.00 0.24 -4.00
C ILE A 140 19.21 0.86 -3.30
N ARG A 141 19.46 0.56 -2.02
CA ARG A 141 20.64 1.08 -1.30
C ARG A 141 21.95 0.69 -2.00
N GLN A 142 22.05 -0.54 -2.48
CA GLN A 142 23.26 -1.07 -3.10
C GLN A 142 23.44 -0.64 -4.57
N ASN A 143 22.34 -0.49 -5.31
CA ASN A 143 22.37 -0.30 -6.77
C ASN A 143 21.94 1.11 -7.22
N GLU A 144 21.12 1.80 -6.43
CA GLU A 144 20.59 3.15 -6.70
C GLU A 144 20.63 4.05 -5.44
N PRO A 145 21.80 4.24 -4.80
CA PRO A 145 21.89 4.99 -3.54
C PRO A 145 21.41 6.44 -3.66
N GLU A 146 21.55 7.05 -4.84
CA GLU A 146 21.00 8.39 -5.12
C GLU A 146 19.47 8.43 -4.99
N SER A 147 18.77 7.41 -5.49
CA SER A 147 17.32 7.29 -5.33
C SER A 147 16.93 7.21 -3.86
N LEU A 148 17.66 6.42 -3.06
CA LEU A 148 17.40 6.30 -1.63
C LEU A 148 17.66 7.63 -0.90
N SER A 149 18.72 8.35 -1.25
CA SER A 149 19.10 9.62 -0.63
C SER A 149 18.08 10.75 -0.81
N ARG A 150 17.30 10.72 -1.89
CA ARG A 150 16.24 11.70 -2.16
C ARG A 150 14.90 11.32 -1.51
N ALA A 151 14.79 10.10 -0.99
CA ALA A 151 13.56 9.61 -0.41
C ALA A 151 13.37 10.13 1.02
N ARG A 152 12.16 10.58 1.33
CA ARG A 152 11.70 10.90 2.69
C ARG A 152 10.94 9.74 3.34
N ALA A 153 10.41 8.82 2.53
CA ALA A 153 9.62 7.67 2.98
C ALA A 153 9.56 6.57 1.92
N ALA A 154 9.33 5.34 2.35
CA ALA A 154 8.98 4.19 1.53
C ALA A 154 7.51 3.80 1.81
N LEU A 155 6.68 3.77 0.77
CA LEU A 155 5.25 3.47 0.89
C LEU A 155 4.90 2.24 0.07
N PHE A 156 3.91 1.48 0.54
CA PHE A 156 3.24 0.46 -0.27
C PHE A 156 2.34 1.13 -1.32
N PRO A 157 1.93 0.42 -2.38
CA PRO A 157 1.15 1.01 -3.47
C PRO A 157 -0.11 1.74 -2.99
N LYS A 158 -0.95 1.12 -2.17
CA LYS A 158 -2.16 1.78 -1.64
C LYS A 158 -1.85 2.95 -0.71
N ASP A 159 -0.72 2.86 0.00
CA ASP A 159 -0.30 3.89 0.95
C ASP A 159 0.13 5.17 0.25
N TYR A 160 0.69 5.07 -0.97
CA TYR A 160 0.96 6.22 -1.82
C TYR A 160 -0.33 6.95 -2.19
N VAL A 161 -1.38 6.23 -2.63
CA VAL A 161 -2.67 6.83 -2.95
C VAL A 161 -3.30 7.49 -1.71
N ARG A 162 -3.25 6.84 -0.55
CA ARG A 162 -3.70 7.43 0.71
C ARG A 162 -2.89 8.68 1.08
N PHE A 163 -1.57 8.67 0.87
CA PHE A 163 -0.72 9.85 1.06
C PHE A 163 -1.17 11.01 0.16
N LYS A 164 -1.51 10.77 -1.12
CA LYS A 164 -2.04 11.81 -2.00
C LYS A 164 -3.36 12.41 -1.51
N MET A 165 -4.16 11.62 -0.78
CA MET A 165 -5.42 12.10 -0.17
C MET A 165 -5.22 12.87 1.13
N THR A 166 -4.28 12.45 1.96
CA THR A 166 -4.20 12.86 3.38
C THR A 166 -2.95 13.64 3.75
N GLY A 167 -1.87 13.51 2.98
CA GLY A 167 -0.53 13.97 3.33
C GLY A 167 0.20 13.10 4.36
N GLU A 168 -0.45 12.07 4.89
CA GLU A 168 0.05 11.26 6.00
C GLU A 168 0.92 10.08 5.53
N ILE A 169 2.12 9.95 6.11
CA ILE A 169 3.01 8.80 5.92
C ILE A 169 2.62 7.73 6.93
N ALA A 170 2.06 6.64 6.44
CA ALA A 170 1.55 5.56 7.27
C ALA A 170 1.49 4.25 6.47
N THR A 171 1.21 3.16 7.15
CA THR A 171 0.84 1.87 6.57
C THR A 171 -0.10 1.14 7.52
N ASP A 172 -0.56 -0.04 7.13
CA ASP A 172 -1.30 -0.93 8.02
C ASP A 172 -0.49 -2.20 8.33
N PHE A 173 -0.89 -2.94 9.36
CA PHE A 173 -0.16 -4.12 9.80
C PHE A 173 -0.06 -5.23 8.74
N SER A 174 -1.03 -5.36 7.84
CA SER A 174 -0.97 -6.40 6.81
C SER A 174 0.08 -6.09 5.74
N ASP A 175 0.12 -4.86 5.24
CA ASP A 175 1.19 -4.42 4.33
C ASP A 175 2.55 -4.41 5.04
N ALA A 176 2.62 -3.89 6.27
CA ALA A 176 3.86 -3.89 7.04
C ALA A 176 4.39 -5.32 7.24
N ALA A 177 3.53 -6.29 7.60
CA ALA A 177 3.92 -7.70 7.69
C ALA A 177 4.43 -8.25 6.36
N SER A 178 3.88 -7.79 5.23
CA SER A 178 4.29 -8.17 3.87
C SER A 178 5.66 -7.60 3.44
N SER A 179 6.28 -6.73 4.24
CA SER A 179 7.59 -6.12 3.94
C SER A 179 8.76 -7.08 4.07
N GLY A 180 8.60 -8.16 4.85
CA GLY A 180 9.71 -9.02 5.27
C GLY A 180 10.63 -8.41 6.34
N ILE A 181 10.39 -7.19 6.83
CA ILE A 181 11.23 -6.49 7.82
C ILE A 181 10.40 -5.96 9.02
N PHE A 182 9.24 -6.57 9.25
CA PHE A 182 8.30 -6.17 10.31
C PHE A 182 8.16 -7.29 11.33
N ASN A 183 8.20 -6.94 12.62
CA ASN A 183 7.93 -7.87 13.71
C ASN A 183 6.41 -8.04 13.85
N VAL A 184 5.90 -9.17 13.35
CA VAL A 184 4.45 -9.43 13.28
C VAL A 184 3.83 -9.56 14.68
N GLN A 185 4.55 -10.10 15.66
CA GLN A 185 4.05 -10.24 17.04
C GLN A 185 4.10 -8.91 17.80
N GLY A 186 5.16 -8.13 17.57
CA GLY A 186 5.40 -6.85 18.24
C GLY A 186 4.75 -5.65 17.58
N HIS A 187 4.08 -5.81 16.44
CA HIS A 187 3.44 -4.73 15.66
C HIS A 187 4.36 -3.52 15.42
N SER A 188 5.64 -3.78 15.12
CA SER A 188 6.67 -2.76 14.93
C SER A 188 7.69 -3.21 13.89
N TRP A 189 8.45 -2.27 13.31
CA TRP A 189 9.55 -2.62 12.42
C TRP A 189 10.59 -3.46 13.17
N ALA A 190 11.08 -4.52 12.55
CA ALA A 190 11.99 -5.47 13.18
C ALA A 190 13.40 -4.87 13.25
N ALA A 191 13.70 -4.17 14.35
CA ALA A 191 14.93 -3.39 14.51
C ALA A 191 16.21 -4.16 14.15
N ASN A 192 16.30 -5.44 14.51
CA ASN A 192 17.45 -6.28 14.17
C ASN A 192 17.58 -6.54 12.65
N ILE A 193 16.45 -6.75 11.95
CA ILE A 193 16.43 -6.96 10.50
C ILE A 193 16.71 -5.65 9.77
N VAL A 194 16.07 -4.57 10.19
CA VAL A 194 16.26 -3.22 9.63
C VAL A 194 17.71 -2.77 9.77
N ALA A 195 18.33 -2.99 10.95
CA ALA A 195 19.73 -2.67 11.19
C ALA A 195 20.68 -3.53 10.34
N ALA A 196 20.43 -4.84 10.23
CA ALA A 196 21.23 -5.73 9.37
C ALA A 196 21.17 -5.34 7.88
N ALA A 197 20.04 -4.79 7.44
CA ALA A 197 19.85 -4.27 6.09
C ALA A 197 20.46 -2.87 5.87
N GLU A 198 20.86 -2.19 6.95
CA GLU A 198 21.26 -0.79 6.98
C GLU A 198 20.20 0.12 6.32
N ILE A 199 18.91 -0.20 6.52
CA ILE A 199 17.80 0.61 6.03
C ILE A 199 17.58 1.76 7.00
N PRO A 200 17.54 3.02 6.54
CA PRO A 200 17.22 4.15 7.41
C PRO A 200 15.80 4.02 7.97
N GLU A 201 15.66 3.88 9.29
CA GLU A 201 14.35 3.77 9.95
C GLU A 201 13.41 4.94 9.64
N ALA A 202 13.97 6.13 9.39
CA ALA A 202 13.21 7.31 9.01
C ALA A 202 12.41 7.17 7.71
N LEU A 203 12.76 6.21 6.85
CA LEU A 203 11.98 5.91 5.64
C LEU A 203 10.72 5.09 5.94
N LEU A 204 10.69 4.38 7.06
CA LEU A 204 9.66 3.38 7.34
C LEU A 204 8.41 4.04 7.93
N PRO A 205 7.23 3.84 7.33
CA PRO A 205 6.00 4.48 7.80
C PRO A 205 5.55 3.87 9.12
N LYS A 206 4.82 4.64 9.94
CA LYS A 206 4.16 4.07 11.12
C LYS A 206 3.01 3.15 10.69
N ALA A 207 2.96 1.95 11.27
CA ALA A 207 1.93 0.96 10.98
C ALA A 207 0.74 1.06 11.96
N TYR A 208 -0.47 0.81 11.45
CA TYR A 208 -1.72 0.89 12.20
C TYR A 208 -2.62 -0.33 11.95
N LEU A 209 -3.68 -0.47 12.74
CA LEU A 209 -4.80 -1.35 12.37
C LEU A 209 -5.46 -0.85 11.08
N ALA A 210 -5.94 -1.76 10.23
CA ALA A 210 -6.55 -1.43 8.95
C ALA A 210 -7.73 -0.45 9.04
N SER A 211 -8.54 -0.59 10.09
CA SER A 211 -9.71 0.27 10.37
C SER A 211 -9.37 1.62 11.01
N LYS A 212 -8.11 1.84 11.41
CA LYS A 212 -7.71 3.09 12.05
C LYS A 212 -7.82 4.25 11.06
N ILE A 213 -8.48 5.33 11.46
CA ILE A 213 -8.42 6.61 10.74
C ILE A 213 -7.01 7.16 10.88
N VAL A 214 -6.33 7.32 9.74
CA VAL A 214 -4.93 7.77 9.65
C VAL A 214 -4.86 9.25 9.25
N GLY A 215 -5.88 9.76 8.56
CA GLY A 215 -5.96 11.17 8.18
C GLY A 215 -7.35 11.55 7.70
N GLN A 216 -7.44 12.76 7.16
CA GLN A 216 -8.66 13.27 6.53
C GLN A 216 -8.35 13.72 5.11
N LEU A 217 -9.35 13.63 4.23
CA LEU A 217 -9.22 14.04 2.84
C LEU A 217 -8.94 15.54 2.75
N GLN A 218 -7.75 15.90 2.26
CA GLN A 218 -7.33 17.29 2.09
C GLN A 218 -8.12 17.97 0.97
N SER A 219 -8.26 19.30 1.04
CA SER A 219 -9.07 20.08 0.09
C SER A 219 -8.65 19.88 -1.37
N ALA A 220 -7.35 19.87 -1.67
CA ALA A 220 -6.86 19.67 -3.04
C ALA A 220 -7.21 18.28 -3.59
N ALA A 221 -7.08 17.24 -2.76
CA ALA A 221 -7.47 15.88 -3.12
C ALA A 221 -8.99 15.74 -3.26
N ALA A 222 -9.76 16.39 -2.37
CA ALA A 222 -11.21 16.42 -2.43
C ALA A 222 -11.72 17.02 -3.74
N THR A 223 -11.17 18.16 -4.16
CA THR A 223 -11.48 18.78 -5.46
C THR A 223 -11.17 17.83 -6.62
N LYS A 224 -10.02 17.15 -6.60
CA LYS A 224 -9.63 16.22 -7.66
C LYS A 224 -10.56 15.00 -7.74
N LEU A 225 -11.02 14.50 -6.59
CA LEU A 225 -11.90 13.33 -6.49
C LEU A 225 -13.38 13.65 -6.70
N GLY A 226 -13.77 14.93 -6.65
CA GLY A 226 -15.18 15.32 -6.65
C GLY A 226 -15.90 15.02 -5.32
N LEU A 227 -15.17 15.08 -4.21
CA LEU A 227 -15.67 14.80 -2.86
C LEU A 227 -15.58 16.05 -1.98
N ARG A 228 -16.24 16.03 -0.81
CA ARG A 228 -16.04 17.04 0.23
C ARG A 228 -14.71 16.81 0.97
N ALA A 229 -14.06 17.90 1.39
CA ALA A 229 -12.89 17.82 2.26
C ALA A 229 -13.26 17.32 3.66
N GLY A 230 -12.26 16.83 4.41
CA GLY A 230 -12.43 16.40 5.80
C GLY A 230 -13.04 15.01 5.98
N ILE A 231 -13.31 14.26 4.89
CA ILE A 231 -13.75 12.87 5.00
C ILE A 231 -12.66 12.04 5.70
N PRO A 232 -12.97 11.31 6.78
CA PRO A 232 -12.04 10.37 7.40
C PRO A 232 -11.52 9.31 6.42
N VAL A 233 -10.21 9.05 6.48
CA VAL A 233 -9.53 8.09 5.62
C VAL A 233 -8.83 7.05 6.50
N THR A 234 -9.13 5.77 6.28
CA THR A 234 -8.53 4.67 7.06
C THR A 234 -7.16 4.26 6.54
N ALA A 235 -6.41 3.48 7.33
CA ALA A 235 -5.14 2.90 6.91
C ALA A 235 -5.33 1.97 5.70
N GLY A 236 -6.44 1.21 5.68
CA GLY A 236 -6.71 0.17 4.68
C GLY A 236 -6.01 -1.14 5.01
N CYS A 237 -6.13 -2.14 4.15
CA CYS A 237 -5.41 -3.40 4.27
C CYS A 237 -4.91 -3.90 2.91
N GLY A 238 -4.03 -4.88 2.92
CA GLY A 238 -3.67 -5.65 1.74
C GLY A 238 -4.86 -6.39 1.14
N ASP A 239 -4.81 -6.63 -0.16
CA ASP A 239 -5.84 -7.28 -0.96
C ASP A 239 -6.21 -8.70 -0.48
N GLN A 240 -5.21 -9.53 -0.16
CA GLN A 240 -5.46 -10.90 0.30
C GLN A 240 -6.22 -10.95 1.64
N PRO A 241 -5.81 -10.22 2.71
CA PRO A 241 -6.61 -10.07 3.92
C PRO A 241 -7.99 -9.46 3.67
N ALA A 242 -8.10 -8.45 2.80
CA ALA A 242 -9.39 -7.84 2.46
C ALA A 242 -10.34 -8.87 1.84
N GLN A 243 -9.83 -9.67 0.90
CA GLN A 243 -10.56 -10.73 0.23
C GLN A 243 -11.00 -11.80 1.23
N ALA A 244 -10.13 -12.23 2.14
CA ALA A 244 -10.47 -13.22 3.16
C ALA A 244 -11.65 -12.74 4.04
N ILE A 245 -11.56 -11.50 4.55
CA ILE A 245 -12.63 -10.89 5.36
C ILE A 245 -13.92 -10.75 4.56
N ALA A 246 -13.84 -10.31 3.30
CA ALA A 246 -15.00 -10.15 2.42
C ALA A 246 -15.71 -11.47 2.11
N ASN A 247 -14.99 -12.59 2.15
CA ASN A 247 -15.55 -13.95 2.01
C ASN A 247 -16.02 -14.55 3.35
N GLY A 248 -16.00 -13.78 4.45
CA GLY A 248 -16.45 -14.23 5.76
C GLY A 248 -15.44 -15.10 6.51
N LEU A 249 -14.18 -15.15 6.07
CA LEU A 249 -13.10 -15.89 6.73
C LEU A 249 -12.58 -15.10 7.96
N ILE A 250 -13.43 -14.95 8.97
CA ILE A 250 -13.19 -14.09 10.15
C ILE A 250 -12.94 -14.87 11.45
N ALA A 251 -12.92 -16.20 11.39
CA ALA A 251 -12.67 -17.05 12.54
C ALA A 251 -11.77 -18.25 12.16
N PRO A 252 -10.98 -18.79 13.10
CA PRO A 252 -10.17 -19.99 12.86
C PRO A 252 -11.03 -21.16 12.37
N GLY A 253 -10.57 -21.87 11.34
CA GLY A 253 -11.23 -23.06 10.81
C GLY A 253 -12.39 -22.82 9.84
N VAL A 254 -12.65 -21.56 9.47
CA VAL A 254 -13.59 -21.23 8.38
C VAL A 254 -12.85 -21.38 7.04
N ALA A 255 -13.40 -22.18 6.13
CA ALA A 255 -12.90 -22.45 4.78
C ALA A 255 -13.97 -22.13 3.73
#